data_AF-H3GKN9-F1
#
_entry.id   AF-H3GKN9-F1
#
_cell.length_a   1.000
_cell.length_b   1.000
_cell.length_c   1.000
_cell.angle_alpha   90.00
_cell.angle_beta   90.00
_cell.angle_gamma   90.00
#
_symmetry.space_group_name_H-M   'P 1'
#
loop_
_entity.id
_entity.type
_entity.pdbx_description
1 polymer ?
#
loop_
_entity_poly.entity_id
_entity_poly.type
_entity_poly.pdbx_seq_one_letter_code
_entity_poly.pdbx_strand_id
1 'polypeptide(L)'
;MAECGDIVDGGETWDDWVDDGSSASFDCVFCAAKFPAEEPLHAHLQDSHAFSLRREVSTRKLDTYGTIQFVNFLRWSTLDGASEEQVKQTLATEGSAAFQKDEFLKPVVADDPLLYCLECDSSDDEDNEDNEDEEQKTDKVAVPSAGDEASDLIAKLRLENQELKQQMTKYSKLVRDFVVDGESAAPVEDAADNDTYYFDSYSHVGIHREMITDRIRTDGYRNAIINNPEVFKGKVVLDVGCGTGILSMFAAQAGAAKVIGIDRSEMGDVAREIVAANGFSDVITILRGKVEDMELPVDKVDIIVSEWMGYCLLYESMLDTVLFARDKWLAPGGHLFPDKCSMFIQGMEDSTNRFAFWDDVYGFNMQPIKSKISIRDAFVEDVLPSDIITSRELLQKIDIDLVTYDELDFHSTFTLSATKDATMHGFVSSFDIGFERDCPRPEYFTTGAEGTPTHWHQVFFHIPKPFTVKKGDAVEGKWWVRRNAENPRFLDVEIQWKQTAEGEFLVQRYRIH
;
A
#
# COMPACT_ATOMS: atom_id res chain seq x y z
N MET A 1 19.68 56.62 14.76
CA MET A 1 18.97 55.98 15.88
C MET A 1 17.56 55.69 15.44
N ALA A 2 17.04 54.54 15.89
CA ALA A 2 15.71 53.96 15.72
C ALA A 2 15.53 53.07 14.48
N GLU A 3 15.57 51.77 14.79
CA GLU A 3 15.25 50.57 14.01
C GLU A 3 13.78 50.53 13.58
N CYS A 4 13.51 49.88 12.45
CA CYS A 4 12.16 49.44 12.07
C CYS A 4 12.21 47.91 11.98
N GLY A 5 11.37 47.25 12.78
CA GLY A 5 11.45 45.83 13.11
C GLY A 5 10.94 44.88 12.02
N ASP A 6 11.43 43.65 12.15
CA ASP A 6 11.15 42.48 11.35
C ASP A 6 9.69 42.04 11.39
N ILE A 7 9.14 41.69 10.22
CA ILE A 7 7.90 40.94 10.08
C ILE A 7 8.30 39.47 9.98
N VAL A 8 7.93 38.69 10.99
CA VAL A 8 8.16 37.24 11.04
C VAL A 8 6.91 36.52 10.57
N ASP A 9 7.17 35.64 9.62
CA ASP A 9 6.49 34.43 9.17
C ASP A 9 5.37 33.83 10.06
N GLY A 10 4.31 33.36 9.41
CA GLY A 10 3.21 32.59 9.97
C GLY A 10 2.85 31.47 9.00
N GLY A 11 3.81 30.59 8.72
CA GLY A 11 3.62 29.36 7.97
C GLY A 11 2.79 28.36 8.76
N GLU A 12 1.78 27.81 8.10
CA GLU A 12 0.94 26.72 8.59
C GLU A 12 1.82 25.47 8.82
N THR A 13 2.01 25.12 10.08
CA THR A 13 2.73 23.93 10.54
C THR A 13 1.76 22.77 10.74
N TRP A 14 2.26 21.54 10.57
CA TRP A 14 1.53 20.27 10.75
C TRP A 14 1.07 19.98 12.20
N ASP A 15 1.05 21.00 13.07
CA ASP A 15 0.51 20.97 14.44
C ASP A 15 -0.92 21.54 14.52
N ASP A 16 -1.48 22.07 13.42
CA ASP A 16 -2.87 22.57 13.37
C ASP A 16 -3.92 21.48 13.04
N TRP A 17 -3.50 20.22 12.89
CA TRP A 17 -4.39 19.07 13.08
C TRP A 17 -4.44 18.73 14.57
N VAL A 18 -5.01 19.66 15.34
CA VAL A 18 -5.66 19.25 16.58
C VAL A 18 -6.77 18.31 16.12
N ASP A 19 -6.59 17.02 16.39
CA ASP A 19 -7.65 16.04 16.59
C ASP A 19 -8.86 16.81 17.14
N ASP A 20 -9.82 17.13 16.26
CA ASP A 20 -11.09 17.62 16.73
C ASP A 20 -11.72 16.41 17.38
N GLY A 21 -11.42 16.25 18.67
CA GLY A 21 -11.96 15.25 19.55
C GLY A 21 -13.47 15.40 19.66
N SER A 22 -14.17 15.17 18.55
CA SER A 22 -15.48 14.60 18.55
C SER A 22 -15.26 13.17 19.02
N SER A 23 -15.29 13.01 20.34
CA SER A 23 -15.73 11.76 20.92
C SER A 23 -16.89 11.26 20.07
N ALA A 24 -16.73 10.18 19.31
CA ALA A 24 -17.77 9.67 18.43
C ALA A 24 -19.05 9.51 19.26
N SER A 25 -20.01 10.41 19.07
CA SER A 25 -21.22 10.46 19.88
C SER A 25 -22.34 9.77 19.13
N PHE A 26 -22.97 8.80 19.79
CA PHE A 26 -24.16 8.14 19.29
C PHE A 26 -25.35 9.08 19.47
N ASP A 27 -25.72 9.77 18.39
CA ASP A 27 -26.81 10.74 18.38
C ASP A 27 -28.16 10.05 18.13
N CYS A 28 -29.17 10.38 18.96
CA CYS A 28 -30.53 9.86 18.80
C CYS A 28 -31.13 10.25 17.44
N VAL A 29 -31.83 9.32 16.79
CA VAL A 29 -32.45 9.54 15.47
C VAL A 29 -33.73 10.39 15.52
N PHE A 30 -34.31 10.60 16.71
CA PHE A 30 -35.56 11.36 16.89
C PHE A 30 -35.42 12.65 17.70
N CYS A 31 -34.36 12.80 18.50
CA CYS A 31 -34.18 13.98 19.36
C CYS A 31 -32.72 14.39 19.50
N ALA A 32 -32.47 15.51 20.20
CA ALA A 32 -31.12 16.08 20.35
C ALA A 32 -30.23 15.36 21.39
N ALA A 33 -30.65 14.21 21.93
CA ALA A 33 -29.86 13.46 22.91
C ALA A 33 -28.64 12.79 22.26
N LYS A 34 -27.50 12.80 22.96
CA LYS A 34 -26.22 12.23 22.50
C LYS A 34 -25.65 11.31 23.57
N PHE A 35 -25.04 10.21 23.14
CA PHE A 35 -24.54 9.16 24.02
C PHE A 35 -23.08 8.80 23.70
N PRO A 36 -22.28 8.41 24.70
CA PRO A 36 -20.87 8.05 24.49
C PRO A 36 -20.67 6.62 23.97
N ALA A 37 -21.72 5.80 23.91
CA ALA A 37 -21.70 4.41 23.47
C ALA A 37 -23.07 3.99 22.91
N GLU A 38 -23.14 2.83 22.25
CA GLU A 38 -24.33 2.32 21.58
C GLU A 38 -25.43 1.87 22.57
N GLU A 39 -25.08 1.11 23.62
CA GLU A 39 -26.04 0.58 24.60
C GLU A 39 -26.91 1.66 25.28
N PRO A 40 -26.35 2.79 25.78
CA PRO A 40 -27.14 3.88 26.35
C PRO A 40 -28.10 4.54 25.34
N LEU A 41 -27.72 4.61 24.05
CA LEU A 41 -28.60 5.13 23.00
C LEU A 41 -29.80 4.21 22.80
N HIS A 42 -29.59 2.89 22.70
CA HIS A 42 -30.70 1.94 22.56
C HIS A 42 -31.64 1.96 23.76
N ALA A 43 -31.11 2.09 24.98
CA ALA A 43 -31.93 2.27 26.18
C ALA A 43 -32.78 3.55 26.09
N HIS A 44 -32.19 4.66 25.64
CA HIS A 44 -32.91 5.92 25.46
C HIS A 44 -34.02 5.84 24.40
N LEU A 45 -33.75 5.21 23.24
CA LEU A 45 -34.75 5.01 22.19
C LEU A 45 -35.93 4.17 22.72
N GLN A 46 -35.65 3.17 23.54
CA GLN A 46 -36.68 2.33 24.13
C GLN A 46 -37.51 3.10 25.19
N ASP A 47 -36.87 3.89 26.05
CA ASP A 47 -37.53 4.56 27.18
C ASP A 47 -38.25 5.86 26.78
N SER A 48 -37.63 6.64 25.90
CA SER A 48 -38.10 8.00 25.54
C SER A 48 -38.93 8.02 24.26
N HIS A 49 -38.67 7.07 23.35
CA HIS A 49 -39.30 7.00 22.03
C HIS A 49 -40.10 5.70 21.83
N ALA A 50 -40.17 4.81 22.82
CA ALA A 50 -40.82 3.49 22.68
C ALA A 50 -40.45 2.76 21.37
N PHE A 51 -39.19 2.91 20.94
CA PHE A 51 -38.69 2.49 19.63
C PHE A 51 -37.39 1.69 19.80
N SER A 52 -37.22 0.63 18.99
CA SER A 52 -36.04 -0.22 19.05
C SER A 52 -35.44 -0.40 17.65
N LEU A 53 -34.26 0.18 17.44
CA LEU A 53 -33.52 0.05 16.17
C LEU A 53 -33.18 -1.42 15.89
N ARG A 54 -32.59 -2.12 16.87
CA ARG A 54 -32.22 -3.55 16.73
C ARG A 54 -33.42 -4.41 16.34
N ARG A 55 -34.59 -4.17 16.94
CA ARG A 55 -35.82 -4.92 16.61
C ARG A 55 -36.31 -4.62 15.20
N GLU A 56 -36.32 -3.37 14.76
CA GLU A 56 -36.76 -3.03 13.39
C GLU A 56 -35.82 -3.63 12.33
N VAL A 57 -34.50 -3.57 12.55
CA VAL A 57 -33.48 -4.18 11.68
C VAL A 57 -33.68 -5.69 11.59
N SER A 58 -33.79 -6.38 12.74
CA SER A 58 -33.99 -7.83 12.81
C SER A 58 -35.34 -8.27 12.23
N THR A 59 -36.44 -7.59 12.59
CA THR A 59 -37.80 -7.96 12.12
C THR A 59 -37.93 -7.82 10.61
N ARG A 60 -37.24 -6.84 10.02
CA ARG A 60 -37.27 -6.57 8.58
C ARG A 60 -36.17 -7.30 7.81
N LYS A 61 -35.29 -8.03 8.50
CA LYS A 61 -34.13 -8.75 7.93
C LYS A 61 -33.29 -7.86 7.03
N LEU A 62 -32.96 -6.66 7.51
CA LEU A 62 -32.18 -5.70 6.73
C LEU A 62 -30.71 -6.17 6.68
N ASP A 63 -30.10 -6.11 5.50
CA ASP A 63 -28.66 -6.27 5.35
C ASP A 63 -27.94 -4.95 5.69
N THR A 64 -26.62 -4.89 5.51
CA THR A 64 -25.83 -3.68 5.80
C THR A 64 -26.36 -2.46 5.04
N TYR A 65 -26.69 -2.61 3.75
CA TYR A 65 -27.20 -1.51 2.93
C TYR A 65 -28.61 -1.08 3.34
N GLY A 66 -29.49 -2.04 3.63
CA GLY A 66 -30.83 -1.77 4.14
C GLY A 66 -30.80 -1.08 5.50
N THR A 67 -29.83 -1.41 6.35
CA THR A 67 -29.62 -0.77 7.66
C THR A 67 -29.15 0.68 7.50
N ILE A 68 -28.22 0.94 6.58
CA ILE A 68 -27.77 2.31 6.25
C ILE A 68 -28.95 3.15 5.75
N GLN A 69 -29.71 2.61 4.79
CA GLN A 69 -30.89 3.29 4.24
C GLN A 69 -31.94 3.57 5.32
N PHE A 70 -32.16 2.62 6.22
CA PHE A 70 -33.11 2.77 7.32
C PHE A 70 -32.70 3.86 8.31
N VAL A 71 -31.45 3.88 8.78
CA VAL A 71 -30.96 4.91 9.70
C VAL A 71 -30.99 6.29 9.04
N ASN A 72 -30.55 6.40 7.79
CA ASN A 72 -30.60 7.65 7.04
C ASN A 72 -32.03 8.13 6.81
N PHE A 73 -32.99 7.24 6.53
CA PHE A 73 -34.40 7.59 6.44
C PHE A 73 -34.93 8.18 7.76
N LEU A 74 -34.61 7.57 8.91
CA LEU A 74 -35.03 8.08 10.22
C LEU A 74 -34.45 9.48 10.46
N ARG A 75 -33.16 9.68 10.20
CA ARG A 75 -32.50 10.98 10.38
C ARG A 75 -33.05 12.03 9.42
N TRP A 76 -33.23 11.68 8.15
CA TRP A 76 -33.77 12.57 7.14
C TRP A 76 -35.20 13.00 7.48
N SER A 77 -36.05 12.05 7.90
CA SER A 77 -37.44 12.34 8.26
C SER A 77 -37.53 13.28 9.48
N THR A 78 -36.68 13.08 10.48
CA THR A 78 -36.60 13.97 11.64
C THR A 78 -36.09 15.37 11.25
N LEU A 79 -35.10 15.47 10.37
CA LEU A 79 -34.60 16.75 9.86
C LEU A 79 -35.63 17.48 8.98
N ASP A 80 -36.42 16.76 8.20
CA ASP A 80 -37.52 17.31 7.39
C ASP A 80 -38.76 17.69 8.25
N GLY A 81 -38.65 17.54 9.57
CA GLY A 81 -39.64 17.99 10.54
C GLY A 81 -40.81 17.02 10.75
N ALA A 82 -40.70 15.78 10.28
CA ALA A 82 -41.68 14.75 10.61
C ALA A 82 -41.62 14.40 12.10
N SER A 83 -42.78 14.30 12.75
CA SER A 83 -42.84 13.82 14.13
C SER A 83 -42.55 12.32 14.19
N GLU A 84 -42.04 11.87 15.33
CA GLU A 84 -41.78 10.45 15.60
C GLU A 84 -42.98 9.54 15.29
N GLU A 85 -44.20 10.00 15.62
CA GLU A 85 -45.45 9.28 15.31
C GLU A 85 -45.71 9.18 13.80
N GLN A 86 -45.38 10.22 13.03
CA GLN A 86 -45.50 10.17 11.57
C GLN A 86 -44.52 9.18 10.97
N VAL A 87 -43.27 9.17 11.45
CA VAL A 87 -42.24 8.22 10.98
C VAL A 87 -42.65 6.78 11.28
N LYS A 88 -43.12 6.50 12.50
CA LYS A 88 -43.65 5.16 12.86
C LYS A 88 -44.85 4.77 12.01
N GLN A 89 -45.77 5.69 11.72
CA GLN A 89 -46.93 5.43 10.87
C GLN A 89 -46.52 5.12 9.42
N THR A 90 -45.54 5.83 8.86
CA THR A 90 -44.98 5.54 7.53
C THR A 90 -44.34 4.16 7.51
N LEU A 91 -43.53 3.82 8.52
CA LEU A 91 -42.91 2.49 8.64
C LEU A 91 -43.93 1.34 8.78
N ALA A 92 -45.08 1.62 9.39
CA ALA A 92 -46.17 0.66 9.54
C ALA A 92 -47.01 0.48 8.26
N THR A 93 -47.12 1.53 7.44
CA THR A 93 -47.96 1.53 6.22
C THR A 93 -47.20 1.10 4.98
N GLU A 94 -45.97 1.61 4.80
CA GLU A 94 -45.14 1.39 3.61
C GLU A 94 -44.09 0.30 3.78
N GLY A 95 -43.85 -0.16 5.01
CA GLY A 95 -42.88 -1.23 5.27
C GLY A 95 -41.46 -0.81 4.90
N SER A 96 -40.68 -1.71 4.29
CA SER A 96 -39.30 -1.42 3.87
C SER A 96 -39.22 -0.52 2.62
N ALA A 97 -40.30 -0.41 1.85
CA ALA A 97 -40.34 0.45 0.67
C ALA A 97 -40.24 1.95 1.01
N ALA A 98 -40.54 2.33 2.26
CA ALA A 98 -40.39 3.71 2.74
C ALA A 98 -38.95 4.23 2.59
N PHE A 99 -37.97 3.35 2.82
CA PHE A 99 -36.55 3.70 2.92
C PHE A 99 -35.62 2.98 1.93
N GLN A 100 -36.07 1.95 1.22
CA GLN A 100 -35.27 1.32 0.16
C GLN A 100 -35.22 2.17 -1.12
N LYS A 101 -34.53 3.31 -1.04
CA LYS A 101 -34.32 4.28 -2.12
C LYS A 101 -32.86 4.73 -2.15
N ASP A 102 -32.32 4.97 -3.34
CA ASP A 102 -30.92 5.35 -3.53
C ASP A 102 -30.54 6.65 -2.79
N GLU A 103 -31.51 7.54 -2.57
CA GLU A 103 -31.31 8.80 -1.83
C GLU A 103 -30.86 8.56 -0.37
N PHE A 104 -31.24 7.44 0.24
CA PHE A 104 -30.88 7.11 1.62
C PHE A 104 -29.58 6.30 1.74
N LEU A 105 -28.87 6.04 0.64
CA LEU A 105 -27.51 5.50 0.68
C LEU A 105 -26.45 6.57 1.02
N LYS A 106 -26.84 7.84 1.01
CA LYS A 106 -25.97 8.97 1.38
C LYS A 106 -26.14 9.29 2.87
N PRO A 107 -25.05 9.30 3.67
CA PRO A 107 -25.12 9.67 5.08
C PRO A 107 -25.75 11.05 5.28
N VAL A 108 -26.74 11.11 6.17
CA VAL A 108 -27.38 12.37 6.57
C VAL A 108 -26.52 13.13 7.58
N VAL A 109 -25.78 12.40 8.40
CA VAL A 109 -24.81 12.92 9.37
C VAL A 109 -23.42 12.43 8.97
N ALA A 110 -22.45 13.33 8.93
CA ALA A 110 -21.06 12.98 8.65
C ALA A 110 -20.51 12.09 9.79
N ASP A 111 -19.79 11.03 9.43
CA ASP A 111 -19.15 10.08 10.35
C ASP A 111 -20.07 9.41 11.38
N ASP A 112 -21.36 9.22 11.03
CA ASP A 112 -22.38 8.68 11.91
C ASP A 112 -22.10 7.24 12.40
N PRO A 113 -21.82 7.05 13.72
CA PRO A 113 -21.49 5.74 14.27
C PRO A 113 -22.58 4.68 14.18
N LEU A 114 -23.84 5.09 14.02
CA LEU A 114 -24.92 4.12 13.82
C LEU A 114 -24.86 3.42 12.46
N LEU A 115 -24.16 3.97 11.46
CA LEU A 115 -24.09 3.37 10.12
C LEU A 115 -23.11 2.18 10.07
N TYR A 116 -22.21 2.05 11.03
CA TYR A 116 -21.20 1.00 11.08
C TYR A 116 -21.22 0.14 12.35
N CYS A 117 -21.95 0.52 13.41
CA CYS A 117 -22.05 -0.27 14.65
C CYS A 117 -23.29 -1.18 14.76
N LEU A 118 -24.27 -1.08 13.84
CA LEU A 118 -25.44 -1.96 13.84
C LEU A 118 -25.12 -3.27 13.11
N GLU A 119 -24.30 -4.12 13.71
CA GLU A 119 -24.10 -5.47 13.18
C GLU A 119 -25.41 -6.26 13.25
N CYS A 120 -25.78 -6.89 12.13
CA CYS A 120 -26.81 -7.90 12.13
C CYS A 120 -26.25 -9.13 12.84
N ASP A 121 -26.71 -9.39 14.06
CA ASP A 121 -26.59 -10.68 14.72
C ASP A 121 -27.31 -11.74 13.85
N SER A 122 -26.63 -12.27 12.83
CA SER A 122 -26.96 -13.56 12.24
C SER A 122 -26.22 -14.64 13.01
N SER A 123 -26.56 -14.78 14.29
CA SER A 123 -26.21 -15.94 15.09
C SER A 123 -27.50 -16.71 15.35
N ASP A 124 -27.97 -17.43 14.34
CA ASP A 124 -28.91 -18.55 14.43
C ASP A 124 -29.08 -19.11 13.01
N ASP A 125 -28.25 -20.08 12.63
CA ASP A 125 -28.73 -21.32 12.01
C ASP A 125 -27.59 -22.35 12.00
N GLU A 126 -27.88 -23.43 12.72
CA GLU A 126 -27.02 -24.55 13.06
C GLU A 126 -26.56 -25.31 11.81
N ASP A 127 -25.29 -25.75 11.89
CA ASP A 127 -24.74 -26.84 11.10
C ASP A 127 -25.71 -28.04 11.08
N ASN A 128 -26.39 -28.25 9.96
CA ASN A 128 -26.91 -29.56 9.59
C ASN A 128 -26.28 -29.98 8.27
N GLU A 129 -25.19 -30.73 8.41
CA GLU A 129 -24.84 -31.76 7.44
C GLU A 129 -26.04 -32.72 7.32
N ASP A 130 -26.68 -32.77 6.15
CA ASP A 130 -27.12 -34.04 5.58
C ASP A 130 -27.43 -33.90 4.08
N ASN A 131 -26.96 -34.90 3.35
CA ASN A 131 -27.10 -35.11 1.92
C ASN A 131 -28.57 -35.11 1.48
N GLU A 132 -28.85 -34.66 0.25
CA GLU A 132 -29.66 -35.44 -0.69
C GLU A 132 -29.54 -34.89 -2.13
N ASP A 133 -29.31 -35.83 -3.05
CA ASP A 133 -29.35 -35.68 -4.50
C ASP A 133 -30.69 -35.09 -4.97
N GLU A 134 -30.69 -34.08 -5.84
CA GLU A 134 -31.76 -33.96 -6.85
C GLU A 134 -31.24 -33.42 -8.19
N GLU A 135 -31.12 -34.35 -9.13
CA GLU A 135 -31.02 -34.10 -10.57
C GLU A 135 -32.26 -33.37 -11.11
N GLN A 136 -32.00 -32.47 -12.07
CA GLN A 136 -32.83 -32.11 -13.23
C GLN A 136 -34.36 -32.03 -13.03
N LYS A 137 -34.87 -30.79 -13.03
CA LYS A 137 -36.12 -30.47 -13.74
C LYS A 137 -36.03 -29.14 -14.47
N THR A 138 -36.00 -29.25 -15.79
CA THR A 138 -36.24 -28.18 -16.73
C THR A 138 -37.74 -27.92 -16.77
N ASP A 139 -38.19 -26.78 -16.23
CA ASP A 139 -39.53 -26.28 -16.53
C ASP A 139 -39.43 -24.94 -17.28
N LYS A 140 -39.86 -25.02 -18.54
CA LYS A 140 -40.08 -23.89 -19.44
C LYS A 140 -41.23 -23.05 -18.90
N VAL A 141 -40.95 -21.84 -18.45
CA VAL A 141 -41.95 -20.78 -18.32
C VAL A 141 -41.79 -19.80 -19.47
N ALA A 142 -42.85 -19.67 -20.27
CA ALA A 142 -42.92 -18.82 -21.44
C ALA A 142 -42.88 -17.33 -21.07
N VAL A 143 -42.07 -16.57 -21.81
CA VAL A 143 -42.00 -15.11 -21.77
C VAL A 143 -43.26 -14.51 -22.42
N PRO A 144 -43.99 -13.59 -21.78
CA PRO A 144 -44.85 -12.65 -22.48
C PRO A 144 -44.03 -11.45 -22.98
N SER A 145 -44.28 -11.08 -24.24
CA SER A 145 -43.66 -10.00 -24.98
C SER A 145 -43.72 -8.63 -24.28
N ALA A 146 -42.55 -8.05 -24.00
CA ALA A 146 -42.38 -6.62 -23.74
C ALA A 146 -41.02 -6.16 -24.29
N GLY A 147 -41.08 -5.30 -25.32
CA GLY A 147 -40.05 -4.36 -25.81
C GLY A 147 -38.64 -4.90 -26.11
N ASP A 148 -38.20 -4.80 -27.37
CA ASP A 148 -36.83 -5.08 -27.81
C ASP A 148 -35.76 -4.37 -26.93
N GLU A 149 -36.08 -3.19 -26.37
CA GLU A 149 -35.20 -2.44 -25.45
C GLU A 149 -34.99 -3.12 -24.08
N ALA A 150 -35.99 -3.81 -23.53
CA ALA A 150 -35.87 -4.52 -22.26
C ALA A 150 -35.04 -5.80 -22.40
N SER A 151 -35.15 -6.46 -23.56
CA SER A 151 -34.33 -7.63 -23.89
C SER A 151 -32.86 -7.27 -24.04
N ASP A 152 -32.56 -6.16 -24.72
CA ASP A 152 -31.20 -5.67 -24.91
C ASP A 152 -30.57 -5.19 -23.59
N LEU A 153 -31.34 -4.52 -22.73
CA LEU A 153 -30.87 -4.12 -21.41
C LEU A 153 -30.59 -5.33 -20.50
N ILE A 154 -31.45 -6.35 -20.54
CA ILE A 154 -31.24 -7.61 -19.80
C ILE A 154 -30.01 -8.36 -20.34
N ALA A 155 -29.76 -8.36 -21.64
CA ALA A 155 -28.55 -8.95 -22.22
C ALA A 155 -27.30 -8.20 -21.77
N LYS A 156 -27.34 -6.86 -21.76
CA LYS A 156 -26.22 -6.01 -21.32
C LYS A 156 -25.94 -6.17 -19.83
N LEU A 157 -26.97 -6.15 -18.99
CA LEU A 157 -26.87 -6.39 -17.54
C LEU A 157 -26.36 -7.80 -17.23
N ARG A 158 -26.67 -8.81 -18.05
CA ARG A 158 -26.14 -10.17 -17.88
C ARG A 158 -24.66 -10.27 -18.22
N LEU A 159 -24.21 -9.57 -19.26
CA LEU A 159 -22.81 -9.50 -19.64
C LEU A 159 -21.99 -8.78 -18.56
N GLU A 160 -22.47 -7.63 -18.10
CA GLU A 160 -21.83 -6.83 -17.04
C GLU A 160 -21.81 -7.60 -15.71
N ASN A 161 -22.90 -8.32 -15.36
CA ASN A 161 -22.90 -9.24 -14.21
C ASN A 161 -21.95 -10.44 -14.38
N GLN A 162 -21.72 -10.93 -15.60
CA GLN A 162 -20.73 -11.98 -15.85
C GLN A 162 -19.30 -11.44 -15.68
N GLU A 163 -19.03 -10.24 -16.18
CA GLU A 163 -17.75 -9.55 -16.01
C GLU A 163 -17.47 -9.24 -14.53
N LEU A 164 -18.46 -8.69 -13.81
CA LEU A 164 -18.35 -8.46 -12.37
C LEU A 164 -18.17 -9.76 -11.58
N LYS A 165 -18.84 -10.86 -11.95
CA LYS A 165 -18.63 -12.16 -11.32
C LYS A 165 -17.23 -12.71 -11.60
N GLN A 166 -16.69 -12.52 -12.79
CA GLN A 166 -15.32 -12.90 -13.12
C GLN A 166 -14.31 -12.05 -12.34
N GLN A 167 -14.54 -10.74 -12.24
CA GLN A 167 -13.74 -9.85 -11.40
C GLN A 167 -13.83 -10.24 -9.93
N MET A 168 -15.01 -10.47 -9.38
CA MET A 168 -15.22 -10.95 -8.01
C MET A 168 -14.56 -12.31 -7.77
N THR A 169 -14.54 -13.21 -8.76
CA THR A 169 -13.84 -14.49 -8.64
C THR A 169 -12.32 -14.29 -8.67
N LYS A 170 -11.80 -13.34 -9.47
CA LYS A 170 -10.37 -12.96 -9.49
C LYS A 170 -9.97 -12.30 -8.16
N TYR A 171 -10.78 -11.37 -7.65
CA TYR A 171 -10.60 -10.73 -6.34
C TYR A 171 -10.74 -11.72 -5.17
N SER A 172 -11.71 -12.63 -5.22
CA SER A 172 -11.89 -13.64 -4.18
C SER A 172 -10.76 -14.67 -4.18
N LYS A 173 -10.20 -15.01 -5.35
CA LYS A 173 -8.97 -15.80 -5.46
C LYS A 173 -7.77 -15.05 -4.88
N LEU A 174 -7.62 -13.76 -5.22
CA LEU A 174 -6.58 -12.89 -4.68
C LEU A 174 -6.63 -12.79 -3.14
N VAL A 175 -7.82 -12.61 -2.57
CA VAL A 175 -8.04 -12.56 -1.11
C VAL A 175 -7.85 -13.93 -0.46
N ARG A 176 -8.31 -15.01 -1.09
CA ARG A 176 -8.16 -16.37 -0.57
C ARG A 176 -6.70 -16.83 -0.56
N ASP A 177 -5.92 -16.44 -1.56
CA ASP A 177 -4.49 -16.72 -1.63
C ASP A 177 -3.67 -15.82 -0.66
N PHE A 178 -4.24 -14.68 -0.22
CA PHE A 178 -3.66 -13.83 0.83
C PHE A 178 -3.95 -14.32 2.26
N VAL A 179 -5.01 -15.12 2.45
CA VAL A 179 -5.54 -15.50 3.78
C VAL A 179 -5.32 -16.97 4.13
N VAL A 180 -5.02 -17.87 3.18
CA VAL A 180 -4.82 -19.29 3.47
C VAL A 180 -3.33 -19.66 3.58
N ASP A 181 -2.95 -19.81 4.85
CA ASP A 181 -1.70 -20.27 5.44
C ASP A 181 -1.01 -21.52 4.84
N GLY A 182 0.31 -21.55 5.04
CA GLY A 182 0.98 -22.55 5.88
C GLY A 182 0.48 -24.01 5.85
N GLU A 183 1.38 -24.90 5.41
CA GLU A 183 1.30 -26.36 5.56
C GLU A 183 0.33 -27.12 4.62
N SER A 184 0.57 -27.02 3.31
CA SER A 184 0.51 -28.13 2.34
C SER A 184 0.56 -27.57 0.92
N ALA A 185 1.75 -27.21 0.44
CA ALA A 185 1.95 -26.90 -0.97
C ALA A 185 1.80 -28.18 -1.81
N ALA A 186 0.63 -28.38 -2.40
CA ALA A 186 0.56 -29.07 -3.69
C ALA A 186 1.27 -28.16 -4.72
N PRO A 187 2.03 -28.73 -5.68
CA PRO A 187 2.84 -27.93 -6.57
C PRO A 187 1.93 -27.05 -7.43
N VAL A 188 2.13 -25.73 -7.33
CA VAL A 188 1.60 -24.79 -8.31
C VAL A 188 2.31 -25.09 -9.62
N GLU A 189 1.65 -25.83 -10.50
CA GLU A 189 2.04 -25.98 -11.90
C GLU A 189 1.86 -24.63 -12.60
N ASP A 190 2.85 -23.74 -12.44
CA ASP A 190 3.47 -22.93 -13.50
C ASP A 190 4.35 -21.86 -12.86
N ALA A 191 5.65 -22.14 -12.75
CA ALA A 191 6.69 -21.15 -12.44
C ALA A 191 6.90 -20.11 -13.56
N ALA A 192 5.98 -20.02 -14.53
CA ALA A 192 6.16 -19.30 -15.78
C ALA A 192 5.47 -17.92 -15.84
N ASP A 193 4.58 -17.58 -14.90
CA ASP A 193 3.80 -16.32 -14.94
C ASP A 193 3.98 -15.39 -13.73
N ASN A 194 5.20 -15.31 -13.19
CA ASN A 194 5.54 -14.35 -12.12
C ASN A 194 5.45 -12.89 -12.58
N ASP A 195 5.56 -12.65 -13.89
CA ASP A 195 5.53 -11.31 -14.49
C ASP A 195 4.11 -10.72 -14.50
N THR A 196 3.09 -11.48 -14.89
CA THR A 196 1.74 -10.92 -15.03
C THR A 196 1.18 -10.41 -13.70
N TYR A 197 1.42 -11.13 -12.60
CA TYR A 197 1.00 -10.69 -11.26
C TYR A 197 1.64 -9.34 -10.87
N TYR A 198 2.95 -9.20 -11.09
CA TYR A 198 3.67 -7.96 -10.83
C TYR A 198 3.10 -6.80 -11.66
N PHE A 199 2.93 -6.95 -12.98
CA PHE A 199 2.43 -5.84 -13.79
C PHE A 199 0.94 -5.51 -13.58
N ASP A 200 0.13 -6.50 -13.20
CA ASP A 200 -1.27 -6.29 -12.84
C ASP A 200 -1.38 -5.40 -11.58
N SER A 201 -0.49 -5.57 -10.58
CA SER A 201 -0.53 -4.75 -9.36
C SER A 201 -0.33 -3.27 -9.65
N TYR A 202 0.64 -2.90 -10.52
CA TYR A 202 0.90 -1.51 -10.92
C TYR A 202 -0.19 -0.90 -11.82
N SER A 203 -1.23 -1.64 -12.19
CA SER A 203 -2.40 -1.04 -12.85
C SER A 203 -3.35 -0.36 -11.85
N HIS A 204 -3.19 -0.61 -10.54
CA HIS A 204 -4.06 -0.05 -9.50
C HIS A 204 -3.65 1.37 -9.09
N VAL A 205 -4.64 2.28 -9.05
CA VAL A 205 -4.47 3.69 -8.66
C VAL A 205 -3.92 3.85 -7.23
N GLY A 206 -4.23 2.91 -6.32
CA GLY A 206 -3.78 2.96 -4.93
C GLY A 206 -2.25 3.02 -4.78
N ILE A 207 -1.54 2.15 -5.52
CA ILE A 207 -0.08 2.07 -5.51
C ILE A 207 0.54 3.37 -6.07
N HIS A 208 -0.02 3.91 -7.16
CA HIS A 208 0.46 5.18 -7.71
C HIS A 208 0.18 6.37 -6.78
N ARG A 209 -0.95 6.36 -6.07
CA ARG A 209 -1.25 7.39 -5.08
C ARG A 209 -0.22 7.38 -3.97
N GLU A 210 0.09 6.22 -3.39
CA GLU A 210 1.10 6.05 -2.35
C GLU A 210 2.47 6.59 -2.82
N MET A 211 2.94 6.13 -3.99
CA MET A 211 4.20 6.59 -4.60
C MET A 211 4.26 8.10 -4.85
N ILE A 212 3.16 8.71 -5.31
CA ILE A 212 3.10 10.16 -5.60
C ILE A 212 3.00 10.98 -4.31
N THR A 213 2.31 10.48 -3.29
CA THR A 213 2.21 11.16 -1.99
C THR A 213 3.48 11.07 -1.16
N ASP A 214 4.35 10.11 -1.45
CA ASP A 214 5.72 10.09 -0.93
C ASP A 214 6.51 11.27 -1.51
N ARG A 215 6.63 12.31 -0.68
CA ARG A 215 7.34 13.53 -1.04
C ARG A 215 8.85 13.34 -1.06
N ILE A 216 9.42 12.49 -0.21
CA ILE A 216 10.86 12.26 -0.19
C ILE A 216 11.29 11.63 -1.52
N ARG A 217 10.55 10.62 -1.98
CA ARG A 217 10.70 10.07 -3.32
C ARG A 217 10.48 11.13 -4.39
N THR A 218 9.27 11.70 -4.45
CA THR A 218 8.83 12.47 -5.62
C THR A 218 9.54 13.82 -5.72
N ASP A 219 9.74 14.53 -4.60
CA ASP A 219 10.53 15.77 -4.58
C ASP A 219 12.01 15.48 -4.81
N GLY A 220 12.56 14.35 -4.36
CA GLY A 220 13.94 13.95 -4.65
C GLY A 220 14.22 13.86 -6.16
N TYR A 221 13.39 13.12 -6.91
CA TYR A 221 13.50 13.09 -8.38
C TYR A 221 13.25 14.47 -9.01
N ARG A 222 12.19 15.17 -8.57
CA ARG A 222 11.85 16.49 -9.09
C ARG A 222 13.01 17.46 -8.93
N ASN A 223 13.63 17.51 -7.76
CA ASN A 223 14.74 18.39 -7.45
C ASN A 223 15.98 18.00 -8.27
N ALA A 224 16.32 16.70 -8.34
CA ALA A 224 17.43 16.22 -9.16
C ALA A 224 17.30 16.65 -10.62
N ILE A 225 16.08 16.65 -11.17
CA ILE A 225 15.81 16.99 -12.57
C ILE A 225 15.69 18.51 -12.77
N ILE A 226 14.76 19.15 -12.06
CA ILE A 226 14.39 20.57 -12.25
C ILE A 226 15.51 21.51 -11.81
N ASN A 227 16.26 21.14 -10.76
CA ASN A 227 17.40 21.94 -10.34
C ASN A 227 18.62 21.71 -11.21
N ASN A 228 18.67 20.74 -12.13
CA ASN A 228 19.82 20.53 -13.02
C ASN A 228 19.44 20.66 -14.51
N PRO A 229 18.79 21.75 -14.95
CA PRO A 229 18.28 21.88 -16.31
C PRO A 229 19.39 21.84 -17.37
N GLU A 230 20.62 22.22 -17.03
CA GLU A 230 21.80 22.09 -17.91
C GLU A 230 22.11 20.65 -18.31
N VAL A 231 21.73 19.66 -17.49
CA VAL A 231 21.89 18.24 -17.82
C VAL A 231 20.83 17.81 -18.84
N PHE A 232 19.58 18.26 -18.66
CA PHE A 232 18.42 17.81 -19.44
C PHE A 232 18.14 18.62 -20.70
N LYS A 233 18.55 19.89 -20.76
CA LYS A 233 18.16 20.79 -21.85
C LYS A 233 18.62 20.29 -23.21
N GLY A 234 17.67 20.08 -24.12
CA GLY A 234 17.94 19.64 -25.48
C GLY A 234 18.29 18.14 -25.60
N LYS A 235 18.14 17.36 -24.52
CA LYS A 235 18.47 15.94 -24.48
C LYS A 235 17.29 15.03 -24.83
N VAL A 236 17.61 13.81 -25.23
CA VAL A 236 16.64 12.71 -25.34
C VAL A 236 16.68 11.88 -24.06
N VAL A 237 15.54 11.80 -23.37
CA VAL A 237 15.38 11.11 -22.08
C VAL A 237 14.54 9.85 -22.26
N LEU A 238 14.95 8.76 -21.63
CA LEU A 238 14.16 7.54 -21.48
C LEU A 238 13.71 7.42 -20.03
N ASP A 239 12.42 7.22 -19.81
CA ASP A 239 11.80 6.98 -18.51
C ASP A 239 11.38 5.49 -18.45
N VAL A 240 12.12 4.69 -17.68
CA VAL A 240 11.95 3.23 -17.59
C VAL A 240 11.02 2.89 -16.44
N GLY A 241 9.85 2.33 -16.75
CA GLY A 241 8.78 2.11 -15.77
C GLY A 241 8.08 3.43 -15.42
N CYS A 242 7.61 4.15 -16.43
CA CYS A 242 7.17 5.53 -16.26
C CYS A 242 5.91 5.70 -15.41
N GLY A 243 5.13 4.63 -15.17
CA GLY A 243 3.90 4.65 -14.39
C GLY A 243 2.93 5.70 -14.92
N THR A 244 2.62 6.70 -14.09
CA THR A 244 1.76 7.85 -14.44
C THR A 244 2.40 8.88 -15.36
N GLY A 245 3.70 8.76 -15.64
CA GLY A 245 4.48 9.71 -16.45
C GLY A 245 4.97 10.95 -15.68
N ILE A 246 4.93 10.95 -14.34
CA ILE A 246 5.33 12.11 -13.53
C ILE A 246 6.81 12.49 -13.73
N LEU A 247 7.71 11.51 -13.79
CA LEU A 247 9.15 11.75 -14.01
C LEU A 247 9.42 12.24 -15.43
N SER A 248 8.72 11.65 -16.42
CA SER A 248 8.72 12.13 -17.80
C SER A 248 8.32 13.62 -17.90
N MET A 249 7.30 14.04 -17.14
CA MET A 249 6.87 15.44 -17.12
C MET A 249 7.91 16.36 -16.46
N PHE A 250 8.60 15.94 -15.40
CA PHE A 250 9.71 16.72 -14.85
C PHE A 250 10.86 16.86 -15.84
N ALA A 251 11.22 15.81 -16.57
CA ALA A 251 12.25 15.87 -17.60
C ALA A 251 11.88 16.84 -18.73
N ALA A 252 10.62 16.83 -19.18
CA ALA A 252 10.12 17.79 -20.16
C ALA A 252 10.16 19.23 -19.63
N GLN A 253 9.76 19.46 -18.36
CA GLN A 253 9.84 20.77 -17.70
C GLN A 253 11.29 21.29 -17.58
N ALA A 254 12.26 20.40 -17.35
CA ALA A 254 13.69 20.75 -17.33
C ALA A 254 14.27 21.08 -18.72
N GLY A 255 13.47 20.93 -19.79
CA GLY A 255 13.82 21.33 -21.15
C GLY A 255 14.36 20.21 -22.03
N ALA A 256 14.07 18.94 -21.70
CA ALA A 256 14.35 17.82 -22.60
C ALA A 256 13.75 18.07 -24.00
N ALA A 257 14.51 17.73 -25.05
CA ALA A 257 14.01 17.85 -26.43
C ALA A 257 12.98 16.78 -26.76
N LYS A 258 13.12 15.59 -26.15
CA LYS A 258 12.22 14.46 -26.30
C LYS A 258 12.30 13.59 -25.06
N VAL A 259 11.16 13.09 -24.61
CA VAL A 259 11.07 12.10 -23.54
C VAL A 259 10.32 10.88 -24.05
N ILE A 260 10.84 9.70 -23.80
CA ILE A 260 10.19 8.43 -24.14
C ILE A 260 9.93 7.71 -22.81
N GLY A 261 8.67 7.53 -22.44
CA GLY A 261 8.29 6.72 -21.28
C GLY A 261 7.91 5.31 -21.71
N ILE A 262 8.38 4.29 -21.00
CA ILE A 262 7.96 2.90 -21.20
C ILE A 262 7.31 2.40 -19.93
N ASP A 263 6.10 1.85 -20.06
CA ASP A 263 5.45 1.12 -18.98
C ASP A 263 4.65 -0.06 -19.55
N ARG A 264 4.67 -1.22 -18.89
CA ARG A 264 3.92 -2.39 -19.37
C ARG A 264 2.46 -2.38 -18.90
N SER A 265 2.19 -1.83 -17.73
CA SER A 265 0.88 -1.84 -17.08
C SER A 265 -0.16 -1.03 -17.87
N GLU A 266 -1.44 -1.13 -17.48
CA GLU A 266 -2.48 -0.26 -18.04
C GLU A 266 -2.26 1.22 -17.71
N MET A 267 -1.46 1.53 -16.67
CA MET A 267 -1.12 2.90 -16.32
C MET A 267 -0.40 3.64 -17.44
N GLY A 268 0.33 2.94 -18.32
CA GLY A 268 0.95 3.54 -19.50
C GLY A 268 -0.05 4.18 -20.48
N ASP A 269 -1.28 3.66 -20.55
CA ASP A 269 -2.34 4.28 -21.36
C ASP A 269 -2.88 5.54 -20.68
N VAL A 270 -3.10 5.49 -19.37
CA VAL A 270 -3.51 6.64 -18.55
C VAL A 270 -2.44 7.74 -18.57
N ALA A 271 -1.16 7.38 -18.55
CA ALA A 271 -0.05 8.32 -18.64
C ALA A 271 -0.08 9.14 -19.95
N ARG A 272 -0.54 8.55 -21.07
CA ARG A 272 -0.74 9.32 -22.32
C ARG A 272 -1.78 10.41 -22.15
N GLU A 273 -2.89 10.09 -21.47
CA GLU A 273 -3.96 11.04 -21.19
C GLU A 273 -3.47 12.15 -20.26
N ILE A 274 -2.72 11.81 -19.20
CA ILE A 274 -2.11 12.78 -18.27
C ILE A 274 -1.14 13.71 -19.01
N VAL A 275 -0.23 13.16 -19.82
CA VAL A 275 0.72 13.93 -20.63
C VAL A 275 -0.02 14.90 -21.56
N ALA A 276 -1.08 14.44 -22.21
CA ALA A 276 -1.88 15.27 -23.10
C ALA A 276 -2.64 16.37 -22.36
N ALA A 277 -3.23 16.06 -21.22
CA ALA A 277 -3.94 17.02 -20.37
C ALA A 277 -3.03 18.16 -19.87
N ASN A 278 -1.74 17.87 -19.69
CA ASN A 278 -0.73 18.84 -19.27
C ASN A 278 0.02 19.52 -20.41
N GLY A 279 -0.38 19.28 -21.67
CA GLY A 279 0.20 19.96 -22.84
C GLY A 279 1.61 19.50 -23.22
N PHE A 280 2.02 18.30 -22.81
CA PHE A 280 3.37 17.77 -23.10
C PHE A 280 3.43 16.76 -24.25
N SER A 281 2.33 16.55 -24.99
CA SER A 281 2.26 15.58 -26.09
C SER A 281 3.29 15.79 -27.20
N ASP A 282 3.77 17.03 -27.40
CA ASP A 282 4.76 17.35 -28.43
C ASP A 282 6.19 16.91 -28.03
N VAL A 283 6.42 16.65 -26.74
CA VAL A 283 7.74 16.33 -26.18
C VAL A 283 7.80 14.90 -25.66
N ILE A 284 6.73 14.42 -25.03
CA ILE A 284 6.68 13.12 -24.34
C ILE A 284 5.92 12.10 -25.19
N THR A 285 6.52 10.94 -25.43
CA THR A 285 5.89 9.78 -26.07
C THR A 285 5.87 8.61 -25.11
N ILE A 286 4.68 8.09 -24.75
CA ILE A 286 4.56 6.90 -23.90
C ILE A 286 4.33 5.65 -24.75
N LEU A 287 5.17 4.65 -24.56
CA LEU A 287 5.10 3.36 -25.22
C LEU A 287 4.67 2.29 -24.21
N ARG A 288 3.60 1.54 -24.52
CA ARG A 288 3.12 0.47 -23.64
C ARG A 288 3.78 -0.85 -24.02
N GLY A 289 4.50 -1.48 -23.10
CA GLY A 289 5.16 -2.76 -23.35
C GLY A 289 6.29 -3.06 -22.36
N LYS A 290 6.85 -4.27 -22.51
CA LYS A 290 8.02 -4.72 -21.73
C LYS A 290 9.29 -4.13 -22.34
N VAL A 291 10.14 -3.52 -21.52
CA VAL A 291 11.36 -2.82 -21.95
C VAL A 291 12.25 -3.73 -22.80
N GLU A 292 12.40 -4.99 -22.40
CA GLU A 292 13.24 -5.98 -23.05
C GLU A 292 12.77 -6.35 -24.47
N ASP A 293 11.47 -6.22 -24.75
CA ASP A 293 10.82 -6.63 -25.99
C ASP A 293 10.63 -5.47 -26.99
N MET A 294 11.13 -4.28 -26.66
CA MET A 294 10.86 -3.05 -27.41
C MET A 294 12.07 -2.56 -28.21
N GLU A 295 11.77 -1.78 -29.25
CA GLU A 295 12.73 -0.95 -29.96
C GLU A 295 12.30 0.51 -29.84
N LEU A 296 13.27 1.39 -29.57
CA LEU A 296 13.03 2.81 -29.45
C LEU A 296 12.97 3.47 -30.84
N PRO A 297 12.22 4.57 -31.01
CA PRO A 297 12.23 5.38 -32.23
C PRO A 297 13.52 6.22 -32.38
N VAL A 298 14.58 5.87 -31.64
CA VAL A 298 15.92 6.50 -31.62
C VAL A 298 16.96 5.42 -31.36
N ASP A 299 18.16 5.56 -31.91
CA ASP A 299 19.24 4.57 -31.71
C ASP A 299 19.79 4.60 -30.28
N LYS A 300 19.89 5.80 -29.70
CA LYS A 300 20.45 6.07 -28.38
C LYS A 300 19.71 7.19 -27.67
N VAL A 301 19.78 7.20 -26.34
CA VAL A 301 19.28 8.25 -25.45
C VAL A 301 20.43 8.85 -24.65
N ASP A 302 20.28 10.13 -24.28
CA ASP A 302 21.29 10.83 -23.51
C ASP A 302 21.16 10.57 -22.00
N ILE A 303 19.93 10.36 -21.53
CA ILE A 303 19.61 10.21 -20.10
C ILE A 303 18.60 9.08 -19.94
N ILE A 304 18.79 8.24 -18.93
CA ILE A 304 17.77 7.31 -18.43
C ILE A 304 17.37 7.77 -17.03
N VAL A 305 16.08 8.02 -16.83
CA VAL A 305 15.45 8.23 -15.54
C VAL A 305 14.63 6.99 -15.21
N SER A 306 14.69 6.51 -13.98
CA SER A 306 13.85 5.41 -13.54
C SER A 306 13.70 5.41 -12.04
N GLU A 307 12.48 5.17 -11.58
CA GLU A 307 12.23 4.73 -10.21
C GLU A 307 12.05 3.22 -10.26
N TRP A 308 13.08 2.52 -9.78
CA TRP A 308 13.23 1.07 -9.88
C TRP A 308 13.38 0.40 -8.51
N MET A 309 13.44 1.19 -7.44
CA MET A 309 13.86 0.70 -6.14
C MET A 309 12.71 -0.08 -5.50
N GLY A 310 12.98 -1.31 -5.08
CA GLY A 310 12.05 -2.10 -4.28
C GLY A 310 12.35 -2.01 -2.78
N TYR A 311 11.57 -2.71 -1.97
CA TYR A 311 11.92 -2.97 -0.57
C TYR A 311 13.33 -3.59 -0.45
N CYS A 312 14.06 -3.26 0.61
CA CYS A 312 15.47 -3.67 0.75
C CYS A 312 16.31 -3.33 -0.49
N LEU A 313 15.98 -2.23 -1.19
CA LEU A 313 16.54 -1.72 -2.45
C LEU A 313 16.32 -2.60 -3.69
N LEU A 314 16.62 -3.90 -3.60
CA LEU A 314 16.72 -4.82 -4.74
C LEU A 314 15.49 -5.70 -4.95
N TYR A 315 14.45 -5.58 -4.11
CA TYR A 315 13.23 -6.37 -4.28
C TYR A 315 12.56 -6.06 -5.63
N GLU A 316 11.85 -7.04 -6.19
CA GLU A 316 11.23 -7.03 -7.53
C GLU A 316 12.19 -7.02 -8.72
N SER A 317 13.50 -6.86 -8.47
CA SER A 317 14.56 -6.94 -9.48
C SER A 317 14.40 -5.98 -10.65
N MET A 318 13.76 -4.82 -10.45
CA MET A 318 13.56 -3.84 -11.53
C MET A 318 14.86 -3.15 -11.97
N LEU A 319 15.89 -3.12 -11.11
CA LEU A 319 17.23 -2.65 -11.49
C LEU A 319 17.77 -3.42 -12.72
N ASP A 320 17.48 -4.71 -12.84
CA ASP A 320 17.86 -5.54 -13.97
C ASP A 320 17.37 -4.93 -15.31
N THR A 321 16.11 -4.47 -15.34
CA THR A 321 15.53 -3.79 -16.51
C THR A 321 16.19 -2.45 -16.80
N VAL A 322 16.60 -1.70 -15.76
CA VAL A 322 17.35 -0.44 -15.94
C VAL A 322 18.74 -0.71 -16.52
N LEU A 323 19.44 -1.75 -16.05
CA LEU A 323 20.74 -2.15 -16.60
C LEU A 323 20.61 -2.60 -18.06
N PHE A 324 19.54 -3.31 -18.41
CA PHE A 324 19.23 -3.66 -19.81
C PHE A 324 19.10 -2.40 -20.67
N ALA A 325 18.29 -1.44 -20.23
CA ALA A 325 18.07 -0.18 -20.94
C ALA A 325 19.36 0.64 -21.07
N ARG A 326 20.18 0.68 -20.01
CA ARG A 326 21.51 1.31 -19.99
C ARG A 326 22.39 0.74 -21.09
N ASP A 327 22.57 -0.59 -21.09
CA ASP A 327 23.50 -1.26 -21.99
C ASP A 327 23.01 -1.19 -23.45
N LYS A 328 21.68 -1.28 -23.66
CA LYS A 328 21.06 -1.23 -24.99
C LYS A 328 21.03 0.19 -25.57
N TRP A 329 20.54 1.17 -24.82
CA TRP A 329 20.15 2.47 -25.36
C TRP A 329 20.90 3.69 -24.83
N LEU A 330 21.60 3.61 -23.70
CA LEU A 330 22.34 4.78 -23.21
C LEU A 330 23.51 5.09 -24.17
N ALA A 331 23.64 6.35 -24.55
CA ALA A 331 24.77 6.84 -25.32
C ALA A 331 26.06 6.82 -24.48
N PRO A 332 27.25 6.68 -25.09
CA PRO A 332 28.51 6.85 -24.36
C PRO A 332 28.56 8.22 -23.66
N GLY A 333 28.75 8.22 -22.34
CA GLY A 333 28.73 9.42 -21.51
C GLY A 333 27.33 9.93 -21.13
N GLY A 334 26.27 9.19 -21.47
CA GLY A 334 24.90 9.49 -21.02
C GLY A 334 24.69 9.18 -19.54
N HIS A 335 23.69 9.80 -18.92
CA HIS A 335 23.47 9.82 -17.47
C HIS A 335 22.33 8.92 -17.01
N LEU A 336 22.45 8.41 -15.78
CA LEU A 336 21.41 7.65 -15.09
C LEU A 336 20.89 8.49 -13.91
N PHE A 337 19.58 8.47 -13.71
CA PHE A 337 18.92 9.18 -12.61
C PHE A 337 17.98 8.21 -11.89
N PRO A 338 18.33 7.76 -10.66
CA PRO A 338 19.59 8.00 -9.94
C PRO A 338 20.79 7.27 -10.54
N ASP A 339 22.00 7.62 -10.12
CA ASP A 339 23.26 6.97 -10.53
C ASP A 339 23.99 6.25 -9.37
N LYS A 340 23.68 6.59 -8.12
CA LYS A 340 24.26 5.95 -6.93
C LYS A 340 23.18 5.45 -5.98
N CYS A 341 23.45 4.31 -5.36
CA CYS A 341 22.68 3.85 -4.21
C CYS A 341 23.59 3.14 -3.19
N SER A 342 23.18 3.17 -1.92
CA SER A 342 23.92 2.57 -0.81
C SER A 342 22.96 1.81 0.10
N MET A 343 23.27 0.55 0.41
CA MET A 343 22.51 -0.25 1.36
C MET A 343 23.17 -0.22 2.73
N PHE A 344 22.34 -0.17 3.78
CA PHE A 344 22.80 -0.09 5.15
C PHE A 344 22.11 -1.13 6.04
N ILE A 345 22.73 -1.38 7.19
CA ILE A 345 22.21 -2.23 8.26
C ILE A 345 22.39 -1.56 9.62
N GLN A 346 21.40 -1.73 10.48
CA GLN A 346 21.41 -1.33 11.89
C GLN A 346 20.81 -2.44 12.75
N GLY A 347 21.07 -2.39 14.05
CA GLY A 347 20.40 -3.21 15.05
C GLY A 347 19.29 -2.42 15.73
N MET A 348 18.18 -3.09 16.01
CA MET A 348 17.03 -2.48 16.67
C MET A 348 16.51 -3.29 17.85
N GLU A 349 15.84 -2.58 18.76
CA GLU A 349 14.91 -3.16 19.73
C GLU A 349 13.48 -3.03 19.22
N ASP A 350 12.58 -3.94 19.61
CA ASP A 350 11.17 -3.85 19.24
C ASP A 350 10.37 -3.26 20.40
N SER A 351 10.11 -1.95 20.37
CA SER A 351 9.36 -1.27 21.44
C SER A 351 7.87 -1.59 21.43
N THR A 352 7.34 -2.09 20.30
CA THR A 352 5.91 -2.41 20.13
C THR A 352 5.47 -3.61 20.96
N ASN A 353 6.43 -4.42 21.43
CA ASN A 353 6.16 -5.66 22.16
C ASN A 353 5.19 -6.60 21.43
N ARG A 354 5.22 -6.64 20.09
CA ARG A 354 4.26 -7.39 19.26
C ARG A 354 4.19 -8.88 19.59
N PHE A 355 5.30 -9.47 20.03
CA PHE A 355 5.30 -10.84 20.52
C PHE A 355 4.67 -10.92 21.91
N ALA A 356 4.99 -10.01 22.83
CA ALA A 356 4.44 -10.05 24.17
C ALA A 356 2.92 -9.79 24.22
N PHE A 357 2.36 -9.10 23.22
CA PHE A 357 0.90 -8.94 23.04
C PHE A 357 0.15 -10.28 23.16
N TRP A 358 0.68 -11.35 22.56
CA TRP A 358 0.04 -12.68 22.57
C TRP A 358 0.14 -13.42 23.90
N ASP A 359 0.91 -12.92 24.88
CA ASP A 359 0.98 -13.53 26.21
C ASP A 359 -0.31 -13.39 27.00
N ASP A 360 -1.01 -12.26 26.81
CA ASP A 360 -2.27 -11.94 27.48
C ASP A 360 -3.14 -11.03 26.60
N VAL A 361 -4.05 -11.65 25.85
CA VAL A 361 -5.02 -10.94 25.01
C VAL A 361 -6.36 -10.94 25.74
N TYR A 362 -6.66 -9.84 26.42
CA TYR A 362 -7.88 -9.66 27.23
C TYR A 362 -8.08 -10.72 28.34
N GLY A 363 -7.01 -11.22 28.97
CA GLY A 363 -7.04 -12.27 29.98
C GLY A 363 -6.83 -13.68 29.41
N PHE A 364 -6.73 -13.83 28.08
CA PHE A 364 -6.57 -15.11 27.41
C PHE A 364 -5.11 -15.32 26.98
N ASN A 365 -4.56 -16.50 27.31
CA ASN A 365 -3.24 -16.91 26.84
C ASN A 365 -3.31 -17.31 25.36
N MET A 366 -2.69 -16.51 24.49
CA MET A 366 -2.61 -16.75 23.04
C MET A 366 -1.19 -17.06 22.57
N GLN A 367 -0.28 -17.45 23.47
CA GLN A 367 1.10 -17.80 23.13
C GLN A 367 1.26 -18.82 21.98
N PRO A 368 0.38 -19.82 21.77
CA PRO A 368 0.49 -20.73 20.64
C PRO A 368 0.59 -20.02 19.27
N ILE A 369 0.01 -18.82 19.11
CA ILE A 369 0.10 -18.01 17.87
C ILE A 369 1.56 -17.64 17.55
N LYS A 370 2.41 -17.44 18.55
CA LYS A 370 3.84 -17.12 18.35
C LYS A 370 4.57 -18.15 17.49
N SER A 371 4.15 -19.41 17.54
CA SER A 371 4.73 -20.49 16.72
C SER A 371 4.35 -20.42 15.23
N LYS A 372 3.28 -19.68 14.92
CA LYS A 372 2.79 -19.43 13.56
C LYS A 372 3.34 -18.13 12.97
N ILE A 373 3.85 -17.21 13.80
CA ILE A 373 4.55 -16.02 13.31
C ILE A 373 5.86 -16.44 12.65
N SER A 374 5.93 -16.32 11.33
CA SER A 374 7.13 -16.61 10.57
C SER A 374 8.17 -15.51 10.80
N ILE A 375 9.13 -15.78 11.68
CA ILE A 375 10.35 -14.96 11.81
C ILE A 375 11.34 -15.17 10.66
N ARG A 376 10.98 -16.00 9.67
CA ARG A 376 11.75 -16.19 8.44
C ARG A 376 11.33 -15.21 7.35
N ASP A 377 10.20 -14.52 7.52
CA ASP A 377 9.82 -13.46 6.61
C ASP A 377 10.36 -12.15 7.14
N ALA A 378 10.76 -11.27 6.22
CA ALA A 378 11.17 -9.93 6.56
C ALA A 378 9.93 -9.03 6.64
N PHE A 379 9.89 -8.12 7.61
CA PHE A 379 8.76 -7.20 7.80
C PHE A 379 9.09 -5.85 7.18
N VAL A 380 8.17 -5.32 6.38
CA VAL A 380 8.29 -3.97 5.83
C VAL A 380 7.46 -3.03 6.71
N GLU A 381 8.14 -2.13 7.44
CA GLU A 381 7.49 -1.24 8.39
C GLU A 381 8.34 -0.03 8.74
N ASP A 382 7.69 1.03 9.21
CA ASP A 382 8.39 2.19 9.76
C ASP A 382 9.01 1.83 11.12
N VAL A 383 10.33 1.95 11.20
CA VAL A 383 11.09 1.76 12.43
C VAL A 383 11.29 3.11 13.10
N LEU A 384 10.88 3.20 14.37
CA LEU A 384 11.06 4.42 15.14
C LEU A 384 12.56 4.72 15.31
N PRO A 385 13.01 5.99 15.15
CA PRO A 385 14.41 6.33 15.40
C PRO A 385 14.86 5.98 16.82
N SER A 386 13.94 5.97 17.79
CA SER A 386 14.19 5.56 19.17
C SER A 386 14.55 4.08 19.31
N ASP A 387 14.12 3.23 18.38
CA ASP A 387 14.27 1.77 18.43
C ASP A 387 15.60 1.31 17.85
N ILE A 388 16.30 2.20 17.13
CA ILE A 388 17.67 1.96 16.67
C ILE A 388 18.64 1.99 17.86
N ILE A 389 19.42 0.92 18.01
CA ILE A 389 20.31 0.72 19.17
C ILE A 389 21.79 0.58 18.80
N THR A 390 22.14 0.70 17.51
CA THR A 390 23.52 0.57 17.03
C THR A 390 23.93 1.68 16.06
N SER A 391 25.22 1.73 15.70
CA SER A 391 25.69 2.45 14.52
C SER A 391 24.99 1.96 13.24
N ARG A 392 24.95 2.82 12.23
CA ARG A 392 24.53 2.51 10.87
C ARG A 392 25.74 2.11 10.05
N GLU A 393 25.77 0.86 9.60
CA GLU A 393 26.89 0.32 8.83
C GLU A 393 26.51 0.14 7.36
N LEU A 394 27.44 0.50 6.48
CA LEU A 394 27.30 0.34 5.05
C LEU A 394 27.49 -1.14 4.69
N LEU A 395 26.49 -1.72 4.02
CA LEU A 395 26.59 -3.06 3.44
C LEU A 395 27.22 -3.01 2.05
N GLN A 396 26.71 -2.16 1.17
CA GLN A 396 27.12 -2.14 -0.24
C GLN A 396 26.87 -0.76 -0.85
N LYS A 397 27.82 -0.31 -1.67
CA LYS A 397 27.62 0.81 -2.60
C LYS A 397 27.42 0.24 -4.00
N ILE A 398 26.40 0.71 -4.68
CA ILE A 398 26.09 0.32 -6.05
C ILE A 398 26.25 1.56 -6.92
N ASP A 399 27.19 1.46 -7.86
CA ASP A 399 27.40 2.45 -8.90
C ASP A 399 26.64 1.99 -10.15
N ILE A 400 25.49 2.62 -10.42
CA ILE A 400 24.55 2.16 -11.46
C ILE A 400 25.15 2.35 -12.86
N ASP A 401 26.13 3.25 -13.03
CA ASP A 401 26.85 3.40 -14.30
C ASP A 401 27.69 2.16 -14.66
N LEU A 402 28.15 1.41 -13.66
CA LEU A 402 29.19 0.39 -13.83
C LEU A 402 28.75 -1.01 -13.41
N VAL A 403 27.79 -1.12 -12.50
CA VAL A 403 27.38 -2.41 -11.92
C VAL A 403 26.83 -3.35 -12.99
N THR A 404 27.16 -4.62 -12.85
CA THR A 404 26.66 -5.71 -13.69
C THR A 404 25.60 -6.53 -12.95
N TYR A 405 24.81 -7.30 -13.69
CA TYR A 405 23.76 -8.15 -13.12
C TYR A 405 24.28 -9.09 -12.03
N ASP A 406 25.45 -9.69 -12.23
CA ASP A 406 26.01 -10.68 -11.30
C ASP A 406 26.50 -10.02 -9.99
N GLU A 407 26.79 -8.72 -10.00
CA GLU A 407 27.23 -7.97 -8.82
C GLU A 407 26.07 -7.55 -7.90
N LEU A 408 24.82 -7.72 -8.34
CA LEU A 408 23.62 -7.48 -7.52
C LEU A 408 23.34 -8.63 -6.53
N ASP A 409 23.92 -9.81 -6.77
CA ASP A 409 23.95 -10.90 -5.80
C ASP A 409 25.28 -10.85 -5.04
N PHE A 410 25.28 -10.28 -3.84
CA PHE A 410 26.52 -9.95 -3.12
C PHE A 410 26.52 -10.39 -1.66
N HIS A 411 27.71 -10.30 -1.06
CA HIS A 411 27.90 -10.50 0.37
C HIS A 411 28.82 -9.46 0.98
N SER A 412 28.56 -9.12 2.24
CA SER A 412 29.29 -8.09 2.98
C SER A 412 29.54 -8.49 4.42
N THR A 413 30.58 -7.96 5.04
CA THR A 413 30.80 -8.04 6.48
C THR A 413 30.41 -6.72 7.12
N PHE A 414 29.82 -6.74 8.32
CA PHE A 414 29.48 -5.53 9.07
C PHE A 414 29.92 -5.63 10.53
N THR A 415 30.05 -4.49 11.20
CA THR A 415 30.31 -4.42 12.65
C THR A 415 29.49 -3.29 13.24
N LEU A 416 28.37 -3.63 13.89
CA LEU A 416 27.49 -2.65 14.51
C LEU A 416 27.99 -2.30 15.90
N SER A 417 28.16 -1.01 16.20
CA SER A 417 28.54 -0.55 17.55
C SER A 417 27.29 -0.17 18.34
N ALA A 418 27.01 -0.84 19.45
CA ALA A 418 25.85 -0.55 20.30
C ALA A 418 25.95 0.85 20.93
N THR A 419 24.91 1.66 20.76
CA THR A 419 24.88 3.07 21.19
C THR A 419 24.27 3.27 22.57
N LYS A 420 23.48 2.29 23.03
CA LYS A 420 22.81 2.25 24.33
C LYS A 420 22.67 0.81 24.84
N ASP A 421 22.43 0.67 26.14
CA ASP A 421 22.09 -0.61 26.75
C ASP A 421 20.66 -0.97 26.35
N ALA A 422 20.46 -2.10 25.67
CA ALA A 422 19.17 -2.50 25.12
C ALA A 422 19.10 -4.01 24.84
N THR A 423 17.91 -4.51 24.51
CA THR A 423 17.73 -5.87 23.97
C THR A 423 17.59 -5.79 22.46
N MET A 424 18.53 -6.41 21.74
CA MET A 424 18.50 -6.46 20.29
C MET A 424 17.50 -7.53 19.83
N HIS A 425 16.44 -7.10 19.13
CA HIS A 425 15.37 -7.96 18.62
C HIS A 425 15.56 -8.34 17.15
N GLY A 426 16.45 -7.66 16.44
CA GLY A 426 16.81 -8.00 15.08
C GLY A 426 17.64 -6.94 14.39
N PHE A 427 17.71 -7.08 13.07
CA PHE A 427 18.42 -6.16 12.18
C PHE A 427 17.42 -5.40 11.33
N VAL A 428 17.74 -4.17 10.96
CA VAL A 428 16.96 -3.39 10.02
C VAL A 428 17.84 -3.01 8.83
N SER A 429 17.31 -3.13 7.62
CA SER A 429 17.95 -2.63 6.40
C SER A 429 17.21 -1.41 5.86
N SER A 430 18.00 -0.46 5.40
CA SER A 430 17.57 0.77 4.73
C SER A 430 18.54 1.08 3.59
N PHE A 431 18.21 2.06 2.75
CA PHE A 431 19.06 2.48 1.64
C PHE A 431 19.03 3.99 1.42
N ASP A 432 20.10 4.50 0.82
CA ASP A 432 20.22 5.89 0.39
C ASP A 432 20.38 5.95 -1.12
N ILE A 433 19.79 6.98 -1.72
CA ILE A 433 19.81 7.23 -3.16
C ILE A 433 20.52 8.56 -3.42
N GLY A 434 21.36 8.59 -4.46
CA GLY A 434 22.11 9.76 -4.89
C GLY A 434 21.97 10.04 -6.38
N PHE A 435 21.89 11.34 -6.70
CA PHE A 435 21.93 11.91 -8.04
C PHE A 435 23.17 12.79 -8.13
N GLU A 436 24.32 12.20 -8.47
CA GLU A 436 25.62 12.83 -8.25
C GLU A 436 26.33 13.24 -9.55
N ARG A 437 26.42 12.33 -10.52
CA ARG A 437 27.37 12.49 -11.62
C ARG A 437 27.03 13.68 -12.51
N ASP A 438 28.00 14.58 -12.66
CA ASP A 438 27.93 15.81 -13.45
C ASP A 438 26.71 16.71 -13.14
N CYS A 439 26.10 16.54 -11.97
CA CYS A 439 25.01 17.38 -11.50
C CYS A 439 25.58 18.56 -10.70
N PRO A 440 25.42 19.82 -11.15
CA PRO A 440 25.88 20.99 -10.39
C PRO A 440 25.21 21.13 -9.03
N ARG A 441 23.99 20.60 -8.89
CA ARG A 441 23.23 20.51 -7.65
C ARG A 441 22.84 19.05 -7.41
N PRO A 442 23.75 18.24 -6.84
CA PRO A 442 23.46 16.86 -6.47
C PRO A 442 22.29 16.80 -5.49
N GLU A 443 21.47 15.77 -5.61
CA GLU A 443 20.32 15.51 -4.73
C GLU A 443 20.47 14.14 -4.08
N TYR A 444 19.95 13.97 -2.87
CA TYR A 444 20.00 12.72 -2.12
C TYR A 444 18.73 12.54 -1.31
N PHE A 445 18.34 11.29 -1.10
CA PHE A 445 17.38 10.95 -0.06
C PHE A 445 17.73 9.62 0.61
N THR A 446 17.17 9.42 1.79
CA THR A 446 17.39 8.23 2.62
C THR A 446 16.05 7.58 2.97
N THR A 447 16.04 6.26 3.06
CA THR A 447 14.97 5.47 3.68
C THR A 447 15.36 5.00 5.08
N GLY A 448 16.46 5.50 5.64
CA GLY A 448 16.87 5.20 7.01
C GLY A 448 15.86 5.68 8.04
N ALA A 449 15.81 5.00 9.19
CA ALA A 449 14.95 5.37 10.31
C ALA A 449 15.28 6.76 10.88
N GLU A 450 16.47 7.30 10.58
CA GLU A 450 16.85 8.69 10.88
C GLU A 450 16.19 9.73 9.94
N GLY A 451 15.64 9.30 8.82
CA GLY A 451 15.01 10.13 7.80
C GLY A 451 13.52 10.36 8.03
N THR A 452 12.91 11.10 7.10
CA THR A 452 11.44 11.17 7.02
C THR A 452 10.91 9.86 6.41
N PRO A 453 9.81 9.28 6.93
CA PRO A 453 9.23 8.06 6.37
C PRO A 453 8.96 8.15 4.86
N THR A 454 9.18 7.03 4.19
CA THR A 454 8.98 6.84 2.76
C THR A 454 8.14 5.59 2.56
N HIS A 455 7.49 5.43 1.41
CA HIS A 455 6.66 4.23 1.14
C HIS A 455 7.47 2.92 1.10
N TRP A 456 8.81 3.00 0.96
CA TRP A 456 9.68 1.82 1.09
C TRP A 456 9.87 1.36 2.53
N HIS A 457 9.55 2.23 3.50
CA HIS A 457 9.77 1.98 4.92
C HIS A 457 11.20 1.49 5.19
N GLN A 458 11.37 0.65 6.21
CA GLN A 458 12.57 -0.17 6.38
C GLN A 458 12.20 -1.65 6.39
N VAL A 459 13.21 -2.51 6.21
CA VAL A 459 13.02 -3.96 6.25
C VAL A 459 13.60 -4.53 7.53
N PHE A 460 12.73 -5.02 8.41
CA PHE A 460 13.07 -5.61 9.69
C PHE A 460 13.22 -7.14 9.62
N PHE A 461 14.34 -7.62 10.14
CA PHE A 461 14.75 -9.01 10.19
C PHE A 461 14.81 -9.49 11.64
N HIS A 462 13.71 -10.08 12.12
CA HIS A 462 13.58 -10.52 13.50
C HIS A 462 14.42 -11.77 13.80
N ILE A 463 15.17 -11.75 14.91
CA ILE A 463 15.97 -12.91 15.33
C ILE A 463 15.23 -13.81 16.34
N PRO A 464 15.37 -15.15 16.30
CA PRO A 464 14.61 -16.07 17.14
C PRO A 464 14.85 -15.89 18.63
N LYS A 465 16.04 -15.40 19.00
CA LYS A 465 16.47 -15.22 20.38
C LYS A 465 17.09 -13.84 20.52
N PRO A 466 16.28 -12.83 20.91
CA PRO A 466 16.79 -11.52 21.27
C PRO A 466 17.87 -11.62 22.35
N PHE A 467 18.86 -10.74 22.29
CA PHE A 467 19.98 -10.75 23.24
C PHE A 467 20.34 -9.33 23.69
N THR A 468 20.85 -9.22 24.90
CA THR A 468 21.21 -7.92 25.48
C THR A 468 22.55 -7.44 24.94
N VAL A 469 22.59 -6.16 24.57
CA VAL A 469 23.81 -5.43 24.23
C VAL A 469 24.00 -4.28 25.21
N LYS A 470 25.25 -3.97 25.52
CA LYS A 470 25.63 -2.79 26.30
C LYS A 470 26.23 -1.74 25.38
N LYS A 471 26.10 -0.48 25.77
CA LYS A 471 26.74 0.63 25.08
C LYS A 471 28.25 0.37 24.92
N GLY A 472 28.72 0.41 23.67
CA GLY A 472 30.10 0.15 23.30
C GLY A 472 30.39 -1.30 22.90
N ASP A 473 29.44 -2.23 23.07
CA ASP A 473 29.57 -3.59 22.53
C ASP A 473 29.57 -3.54 20.98
N ALA A 474 30.29 -4.49 20.37
CA ALA A 474 30.35 -4.65 18.93
C ALA A 474 29.65 -5.95 18.51
N VAL A 475 28.68 -5.83 17.58
CA VAL A 475 28.00 -6.97 16.96
C VAL A 475 28.60 -7.18 15.58
N GLU A 476 29.47 -8.17 15.47
CA GLU A 476 30.09 -8.60 14.22
C GLU A 476 29.13 -9.49 13.44
N GLY A 477 29.05 -9.26 12.13
CA GLY A 477 28.19 -10.06 11.27
C GLY A 477 28.60 -10.09 9.81
N LYS A 478 27.86 -10.89 9.07
CA LYS A 478 27.98 -11.08 7.63
C LYS A 478 26.58 -11.08 7.03
N TRP A 479 26.47 -10.54 5.84
CA TRP A 479 25.24 -10.33 5.10
C TRP A 479 25.40 -10.95 3.72
N TRP A 480 24.37 -11.65 3.25
CA TRP A 480 24.20 -12.04 1.85
C TRP A 480 22.82 -11.60 1.41
N VAL A 481 22.74 -11.08 0.19
CA VAL A 481 21.48 -10.84 -0.51
C VAL A 481 21.63 -11.37 -1.92
N ARG A 482 20.60 -12.04 -2.40
CA ARG A 482 20.55 -12.56 -3.76
C ARG A 482 19.12 -12.68 -4.24
N ARG A 483 18.93 -12.61 -5.54
CA ARG A 483 17.68 -13.00 -6.19
C ARG A 483 17.37 -14.47 -5.90
N ASN A 484 16.10 -14.75 -5.67
CA ASN A 484 15.66 -16.11 -5.43
C ASN A 484 15.74 -16.94 -6.73
N ALA A 485 16.14 -18.21 -6.59
CA ALA A 485 16.38 -19.09 -7.74
C ALA A 485 15.09 -19.55 -8.46
N GLU A 486 13.95 -19.57 -7.76
CA GLU A 486 12.66 -19.99 -8.31
C GLU A 486 11.87 -18.79 -8.84
N ASN A 487 11.84 -17.69 -8.10
CA ASN A 487 11.24 -16.43 -8.53
C ASN A 487 12.24 -15.27 -8.39
N PRO A 488 12.89 -14.83 -9.46
CA PRO A 488 13.88 -13.75 -9.41
C PRO A 488 13.34 -12.39 -8.92
N ARG A 489 12.01 -12.20 -8.80
CA ARG A 489 11.43 -11.00 -8.18
C ARG A 489 11.50 -11.02 -6.64
N PHE A 490 11.68 -12.20 -6.05
CA PHE A 490 11.89 -12.34 -4.60
C PHE A 490 13.37 -12.22 -4.25
N LEU A 491 13.64 -11.83 -3.00
CA LEU A 491 14.99 -11.78 -2.45
C LEU A 491 15.16 -12.82 -1.34
N ASP A 492 16.26 -13.56 -1.42
CA ASP A 492 16.76 -14.36 -0.29
C ASP A 492 17.87 -13.58 0.42
N VAL A 493 17.71 -13.38 1.73
CA VAL A 493 18.68 -12.70 2.59
C VAL A 493 19.22 -13.70 3.61
N GLU A 494 20.54 -13.76 3.80
CA GLU A 494 21.17 -14.49 4.91
C GLU A 494 21.93 -13.52 5.81
N ILE A 495 21.61 -13.53 7.10
CA ILE A 495 22.34 -12.76 8.11
C ILE A 495 23.03 -13.74 9.05
N GLN A 496 24.34 -13.56 9.21
CA GLN A 496 25.13 -14.24 10.22
C GLN A 496 25.62 -13.22 11.23
N TRP A 497 25.56 -13.53 12.52
CA TRP A 497 26.02 -12.61 13.57
C TRP A 497 26.57 -13.35 14.78
N LYS A 498 27.40 -12.67 15.57
CA LYS A 498 27.83 -13.14 16.88
C LYS A 498 27.13 -12.34 17.98
N GLN A 499 26.71 -13.01 19.04
CA GLN A 499 26.15 -12.35 20.23
C GLN A 499 27.25 -11.83 21.18
N THR A 500 28.45 -12.39 21.11
CA THR A 500 29.63 -11.98 21.87
C THR A 500 30.87 -12.09 20.98
N ALA A 501 31.94 -11.35 21.28
CA ALA A 501 33.17 -11.37 20.46
C ALA A 501 33.77 -12.78 20.27
N GLU A 502 33.67 -13.63 21.30
CA GLU A 502 34.17 -15.01 21.33
C GLU A 502 33.11 -16.05 20.89
N GLY A 503 31.89 -15.61 20.56
CA GLY A 503 30.78 -16.47 20.18
C GLY A 503 30.90 -17.06 18.77
N GLU A 504 30.17 -18.14 18.53
CA GLU A 504 29.97 -18.68 17.19
C GLU A 504 29.00 -17.82 16.39
N PHE A 505 29.11 -17.87 15.06
CA PHE A 505 28.13 -17.23 14.18
C PHE A 505 26.80 -17.97 14.24
N LEU A 506 25.76 -17.27 14.68
CA LEU A 506 24.38 -17.65 14.44
C LEU A 506 24.02 -17.31 13.00
N VAL A 507 23.14 -18.10 12.39
CA VAL A 507 22.73 -17.94 10.99
C VAL A 507 21.23 -17.95 10.89
N GLN A 508 20.68 -17.00 10.15
CA GLN A 508 19.28 -16.99 9.77
C GLN A 508 19.12 -16.56 8.33
N ARG A 509 18.15 -17.20 7.68
CA ARG A 509 17.75 -16.91 6.30
C ARG A 509 16.35 -16.34 6.30
N TYR A 510 16.18 -15.32 5.49
CA TYR A 510 14.94 -14.62 5.29
C TYR A 510 14.56 -14.62 3.83
N ARG A 511 13.27 -14.47 3.57
CA ARG A 511 12.73 -14.22 2.23
C ARG A 511 11.90 -12.95 2.23
N ILE A 512 12.08 -12.14 1.19
CA ILE A 512 11.23 -10.99 0.86
C ILE A 512 10.47 -11.41 -0.40
N HIS A 513 9.14 -11.48 -0.30
CA HIS A 513 8.25 -12.02 -1.32
C HIS A 513 6.98 -11.19 -1.51
#